data_AF-A0AAN7P950-F1
#
_entry.id   AF-A0AAN7P950-F1
#
_cell.length_a   1.000
_cell.length_b   1.000
_cell.length_c   1.000
_cell.angle_alpha   90.00
_cell.angle_beta   90.00
_cell.angle_gamma   90.00
#
_symmetry.space_group_name_H-M   'P 1'
#
loop_
_entity.id
_entity.type
_entity.pdbx_description
1 polymer ?
#
loop_
_entity_poly.entity_id
_entity_poly.type
_entity_poly.pdbx_seq_one_letter_code
_entity_poly.pdbx_strand_id
1 'polypeptide(L)'
;MHSNIFYCVLLICFNQVFSLELPDELYDKRALECMEKVKVDKAFVDKILDEDLRISKMNSKVNELMECSAASKNYLNEAGKINRDVLYNDVLIELLPLMNKTKDQAEIANKVTDECIDVIHEHTENRYMHLHNCLVDAVNK
;
A
#
# COMPACT_ATOMS: atom_id res chain seq x y z
N MET A 1 -38.20 31.56 19.01
CA MET A 1 -36.88 30.97 19.33
C MET A 1 -36.70 29.70 18.52
N HIS A 2 -36.38 29.82 17.24
CA HIS A 2 -35.99 28.71 16.38
C HIS A 2 -34.94 29.29 15.43
N SER A 3 -33.76 28.66 15.38
CA SER A 3 -32.60 28.92 14.52
C SER A 3 -31.37 29.14 15.37
N ASN A 4 -30.66 28.06 15.68
CA ASN A 4 -29.21 28.00 15.91
C ASN A 4 -28.69 26.55 16.07
N ILE A 5 -29.45 25.53 15.66
CA ILE A 5 -28.99 24.13 15.69
C ILE A 5 -28.48 23.66 14.32
N PHE A 6 -28.88 24.32 13.22
CA PHE A 6 -28.49 23.92 11.86
C PHE A 6 -27.03 24.22 11.49
N TYR A 7 -26.38 25.19 12.13
CA TYR A 7 -25.00 25.57 11.79
C TYR A 7 -23.94 24.61 12.36
N CYS A 8 -24.21 23.94 13.48
CA CYS A 8 -23.27 22.99 14.07
C CYS A 8 -23.22 21.66 13.30
N VAL A 9 -24.32 21.25 12.67
CA VAL A 9 -24.39 19.99 11.91
C VAL A 9 -23.62 20.09 10.58
N LEU A 10 -23.65 21.25 9.92
CA LEU A 10 -22.96 21.45 8.64
C LEU A 10 -21.43 21.44 8.75
N LEU A 11 -20.85 21.85 9.87
CA LEU A 11 -19.39 21.86 10.07
C LEU A 11 -18.79 20.46 10.31
N ILE A 12 -19.59 19.50 10.75
CA ILE A 12 -19.12 18.11 11.00
C ILE A 12 -19.05 17.32 9.69
N CYS A 13 -19.81 17.70 8.66
CA CYS A 13 -19.85 16.99 7.38
C CYS A 13 -18.62 17.24 6.47
N PHE A 14 -17.84 18.31 6.67
CA PHE A 14 -16.69 18.63 5.81
C PHE A 14 -15.38 17.94 6.22
N ASN A 15 -15.36 17.23 7.35
CA ASN A 15 -14.18 16.46 7.81
C ASN A 15 -14.30 14.95 7.53
N GLN A 16 -15.26 14.51 6.70
CA GLN A 16 -15.13 13.24 6.01
C GLN A 16 -14.07 13.39 4.91
N VAL A 17 -12.82 13.59 5.35
CA VAL A 17 -11.65 13.24 4.56
C VAL A 17 -11.88 11.78 4.19
N PHE A 18 -11.86 11.46 2.89
CA PHE A 18 -11.92 10.10 2.36
C PHE A 18 -10.75 9.30 2.94
N SER A 19 -10.88 8.82 4.18
CA SER A 19 -9.99 7.86 4.78
C SER A 19 -10.37 6.55 4.14
N LEU A 20 -9.47 5.99 3.33
CA LEU A 20 -9.65 4.68 2.75
C LEU A 20 -9.66 3.67 3.89
N GLU A 21 -10.81 3.06 4.20
CA GLU A 21 -10.88 2.01 5.21
C GLU A 21 -10.65 0.66 4.51
N LEU A 22 -9.46 0.09 4.70
CA LEU A 22 -9.10 -1.20 4.11
C LEU A 22 -9.80 -2.35 4.87
N PRO A 23 -10.34 -3.36 4.17
CA PRO A 23 -10.94 -4.52 4.83
C PRO A 23 -9.91 -5.28 5.68
N ASP A 24 -10.37 -5.78 6.83
CA ASP A 24 -9.55 -6.50 7.82
C ASP A 24 -8.76 -7.68 7.24
N GLU A 25 -9.31 -8.29 6.20
CA GLU A 25 -8.75 -9.43 5.47
C GLU A 25 -7.41 -9.11 4.78
N LEU A 26 -7.12 -7.83 4.51
CA LEU A 26 -5.87 -7.38 3.90
C LEU A 26 -4.72 -7.25 4.91
N TYR A 27 -5.03 -7.22 6.20
CA TYR A 27 -4.03 -7.18 7.25
C TYR A 27 -3.69 -8.61 7.67
N ASP A 28 -2.89 -9.28 6.86
CA ASP A 28 -2.36 -10.60 7.21
C ASP A 28 -1.53 -10.54 8.51
N LYS A 29 -1.22 -11.72 9.06
CA LYS A 29 -0.44 -11.81 10.31
C LYS A 29 0.88 -11.02 10.23
N ARG A 30 1.55 -11.00 9.07
CA ARG A 30 2.84 -10.32 8.88
C ARG A 30 2.66 -8.80 8.86
N ALA A 31 1.61 -8.32 8.19
CA ALA A 31 1.24 -6.91 8.19
C ALA A 31 0.97 -6.42 9.63
N LEU A 32 0.21 -7.19 10.41
CA LEU A 32 -0.07 -6.88 11.82
C LEU A 32 1.21 -6.88 12.69
N GLU A 33 2.10 -7.86 12.51
CA GLU A 33 3.40 -7.90 13.21
C GLU A 33 4.28 -6.69 12.87
N CYS A 34 4.31 -6.26 11.61
CA CYS A 34 5.05 -5.08 11.20
C CYS A 34 4.45 -3.78 11.75
N MET A 35 3.12 -3.68 11.78
CA MET A 35 2.43 -2.54 12.39
C MET A 35 2.72 -2.44 13.89
N GLU A 36 2.69 -3.57 14.60
CA GLU A 36 3.05 -3.64 16.02
C GLU A 36 4.52 -3.21 16.23
N LYS A 37 5.45 -3.75 15.44
CA LYS A 37 6.88 -3.43 15.52
C LYS A 37 7.17 -1.94 15.34
N VAL A 38 6.48 -1.29 14.40
CA VAL A 38 6.65 0.13 14.06
C VAL A 38 5.73 1.03 14.89
N LYS A 39 4.90 0.45 15.77
CA LYS A 39 3.96 1.16 16.66
C LYS A 39 3.03 2.07 15.86
N VAL A 40 2.33 1.47 14.90
CA VAL A 40 1.29 2.09 14.07
C VAL A 40 0.02 1.25 14.11
N ASP A 41 -1.13 1.87 13.86
CA ASP A 41 -2.43 1.21 13.80
C ASP A 41 -2.99 1.20 12.35
N LYS A 42 -4.15 0.57 12.14
CA LYS A 42 -4.78 0.50 10.81
C LYS A 42 -5.08 1.89 10.27
N ALA A 43 -5.56 2.78 11.14
CA ALA A 43 -5.84 4.17 10.78
C ALA A 43 -4.60 4.94 10.30
N PHE A 44 -3.39 4.56 10.72
CA PHE A 44 -2.16 5.08 10.15
C PHE A 44 -1.98 4.60 8.71
N VAL A 45 -2.15 3.30 8.43
CA VAL A 45 -2.04 2.72 7.09
C VAL A 45 -3.05 3.35 6.13
N ASP A 46 -4.30 3.47 6.57
CA ASP A 46 -5.41 4.07 5.82
C ASP A 46 -5.14 5.53 5.43
N LYS A 47 -4.37 6.27 6.23
CA LYS A 47 -4.06 7.68 6.01
C LYS A 47 -2.86 7.92 5.10
N ILE A 48 -1.99 6.93 4.93
CA ILE A 48 -0.79 7.08 4.08
C ILE A 48 -1.05 6.67 2.64
N LEU A 49 -2.10 5.88 2.41
CA LEU A 49 -2.59 5.53 1.08
C LEU A 49 -3.52 6.63 0.55
N ASP A 50 -3.44 6.93 -0.74
CA ASP A 50 -4.46 7.70 -1.43
C ASP A 50 -5.58 6.81 -1.98
N GLU A 51 -6.51 7.42 -2.71
CA GLU A 51 -7.67 6.72 -3.30
C GLU A 51 -7.29 5.65 -4.31
N ASP A 52 -6.10 5.75 -4.91
CA ASP A 52 -5.55 4.78 -5.87
C ASP A 52 -4.66 3.74 -5.21
N LEU A 53 -4.57 3.73 -3.86
CA LEU A 53 -3.68 2.89 -3.06
C LEU A 53 -2.19 3.25 -3.18
N ARG A 54 -1.85 4.42 -3.71
CA ARG A 54 -0.46 4.89 -3.71
C ARG A 54 -0.11 5.43 -2.33
N ILE A 55 1.14 5.24 -1.92
CA ILE A 55 1.66 5.90 -0.72
C ILE A 55 1.91 7.36 -1.06
N SER A 56 1.09 8.25 -0.52
CA SER A 56 1.07 9.69 -0.82
C SER A 56 1.94 10.53 0.10
N LYS A 57 2.28 10.00 1.28
CA LYS A 57 3.09 10.71 2.29
C LYS A 57 4.19 9.81 2.84
N MET A 58 5.42 10.30 2.75
CA MET A 58 6.57 9.64 3.35
C MET A 58 6.91 10.24 4.71
N ASN A 59 7.16 9.37 5.68
CA ASN A 59 7.79 9.69 6.95
C ASN A 59 8.57 8.46 7.44
N SER A 60 9.36 8.60 8.51
CA SER A 60 10.20 7.51 9.01
C SER A 60 9.42 6.24 9.32
N LYS A 61 8.21 6.35 9.90
CA LYS A 61 7.35 5.20 10.19
C LYS A 61 6.82 4.52 8.94
N VAL A 62 6.53 5.28 7.87
CA VAL A 62 6.14 4.69 6.58
C VAL A 62 7.30 3.88 6.01
N ASN A 63 8.52 4.44 6.02
CA ASN A 63 9.69 3.72 5.53
C ASN A 63 9.95 2.45 6.36
N GLU A 64 9.92 2.55 7.69
CA GLU A 64 10.09 1.41 8.61
C GLU A 64 9.01 0.32 8.38
N LEU A 65 7.76 0.71 8.15
CA LEU A 65 6.67 -0.22 7.86
C LEU A 65 6.90 -0.95 6.54
N MET A 66 7.27 -0.22 5.49
CA MET A 66 7.54 -0.79 4.16
C MET A 66 8.77 -1.71 4.16
N GLU A 67 9.83 -1.33 4.85
CA GLU A 67 11.02 -2.17 5.04
C GLU A 67 10.67 -3.46 5.80
N CYS A 68 9.88 -3.35 6.87
CA CYS A 68 9.44 -4.52 7.62
C CYS A 68 8.61 -5.47 6.75
N SER A 69 7.62 -4.94 6.02
CA SER A 69 6.75 -5.73 5.14
C SER A 69 7.57 -6.46 4.08
N ALA A 70 8.44 -5.75 3.36
CA ALA A 70 9.29 -6.36 2.33
C ALA A 70 10.26 -7.42 2.89
N ALA A 71 10.82 -7.19 4.07
CA ALA A 71 11.67 -8.17 4.74
C ALA A 71 10.88 -9.43 5.15
N SER A 72 9.67 -9.26 5.68
CA SER A 72 8.80 -10.38 6.09
C SER A 72 8.39 -11.29 4.93
N LYS A 73 8.35 -10.74 3.71
CA LYS A 73 8.02 -11.46 2.47
C LYS A 73 9.26 -11.99 1.75
N ASN A 74 10.47 -11.68 2.20
CA ASN A 74 11.74 -11.98 1.52
C ASN A 74 11.82 -11.41 0.10
N TYR A 75 11.49 -10.12 -0.05
CA TYR A 75 11.54 -9.43 -1.35
C TYR A 75 12.93 -9.41 -1.95
N LEU A 76 13.97 -9.42 -1.13
CA LEU A 76 15.34 -9.51 -1.57
C LEU A 76 15.89 -10.90 -1.19
N ASN A 77 16.59 -11.53 -2.13
CA ASN A 77 17.36 -12.75 -1.86
C ASN A 77 18.69 -12.43 -1.15
N GLU A 78 19.46 -13.46 -0.80
CA GLU A 78 20.76 -13.30 -0.13
C GLU A 78 21.79 -12.48 -0.92
N ALA A 79 21.63 -12.40 -2.25
CA ALA A 79 22.46 -11.57 -3.13
C ALA A 79 21.95 -10.12 -3.25
N GLY A 80 20.91 -9.75 -2.50
CA GLY A 80 20.31 -8.42 -2.51
C GLY A 80 19.46 -8.11 -3.75
N LYS A 81 19.15 -9.10 -4.58
CA LYS A 81 18.29 -8.94 -5.78
C LYS A 81 16.83 -9.21 -5.44
N ILE A 82 15.90 -8.56 -6.15
CA ILE A 82 14.47 -8.88 -6.01
C ILE A 82 14.21 -10.36 -6.30
N ASN A 83 13.44 -10.99 -5.42
CA ASN A 83 12.78 -12.26 -5.67
C ASN A 83 11.54 -12.03 -6.54
N ARG A 84 11.70 -12.22 -7.86
CA ARG A 84 10.64 -12.00 -8.86
C ARG A 84 9.38 -12.80 -8.53
N ASP A 85 9.52 -14.04 -8.10
CA ASP A 85 8.36 -14.91 -7.84
C ASP A 85 7.56 -14.44 -6.63
N VAL A 86 8.24 -13.91 -5.61
CA VAL A 86 7.57 -13.28 -4.47
C VAL A 86 6.82 -12.03 -4.92
N LEU A 87 7.47 -11.16 -5.69
CA LEU A 87 6.84 -9.93 -6.20
C LEU A 87 5.63 -10.23 -7.10
N TYR A 88 5.76 -11.21 -8.00
CA TYR A 88 4.69 -11.69 -8.85
C TYR A 88 3.50 -12.21 -8.05
N ASN A 89 3.76 -13.04 -7.03
CA ASN A 89 2.70 -13.56 -6.18
C ASN A 89 2.02 -12.45 -5.36
N ASP A 90 2.78 -11.46 -4.92
CA ASP A 90 2.23 -10.30 -4.21
C ASP A 90 1.27 -9.50 -5.09
N VAL A 91 1.69 -9.24 -6.32
CA VAL A 91 0.82 -8.57 -7.30
C VAL A 91 -0.43 -9.40 -7.56
N LEU A 92 -0.26 -10.70 -7.82
CA LEU A 92 -1.34 -11.59 -8.21
C LEU A 92 -2.38 -11.82 -7.10
N ILE A 93 -1.92 -12.03 -5.87
CA ILE A 93 -2.74 -12.50 -4.75
C ILE A 93 -3.20 -11.34 -3.85
N GLU A 94 -2.39 -10.28 -3.72
CA GLU A 94 -2.71 -9.16 -2.83
C GLU A 94 -3.17 -7.93 -3.62
N LEU A 95 -2.37 -7.45 -4.57
CA LEU A 95 -2.64 -6.17 -5.23
C LEU A 95 -3.81 -6.20 -6.23
N LEU A 96 -3.82 -7.18 -7.14
CA LEU A 96 -4.87 -7.25 -8.18
C LEU A 96 -6.28 -7.44 -7.60
N PRO A 97 -6.50 -8.31 -6.59
CA PRO A 97 -7.81 -8.40 -5.93
C PRO A 97 -8.21 -7.10 -5.24
N LEU A 98 -7.27 -6.42 -4.58
CA LEU A 98 -7.52 -5.13 -3.93
C LEU A 98 -7.96 -4.04 -4.93
N MET A 99 -7.41 -4.08 -6.14
CA MET A 99 -7.74 -3.17 -7.23
C MET A 99 -8.89 -3.65 -8.12
N ASN A 100 -9.63 -4.68 -7.69
CA ASN A 100 -10.76 -5.28 -8.42
C ASN A 100 -10.41 -5.75 -9.86
N LYS A 101 -9.15 -6.12 -10.11
CA LYS A 101 -8.70 -6.66 -11.41
C LYS A 101 -8.92 -8.18 -11.42
N THR A 102 -10.02 -8.63 -12.04
CA THR A 102 -10.48 -10.03 -12.01
C THR A 102 -10.24 -10.81 -13.30
N LYS A 103 -9.78 -10.14 -14.36
CA LYS A 103 -9.49 -10.75 -15.67
C LYS A 103 -8.00 -10.68 -15.97
N ASP A 104 -7.51 -11.66 -16.71
CA ASP A 104 -6.13 -11.72 -17.24
C ASP A 104 -5.05 -11.54 -16.15
N GLN A 105 -5.37 -11.94 -14.91
CA GLN A 105 -4.59 -11.60 -13.72
C GLN A 105 -3.13 -12.07 -13.82
N ALA A 106 -2.88 -13.27 -14.36
CA ALA A 106 -1.53 -13.79 -14.54
C ALA A 106 -0.71 -13.02 -15.58
N GLU A 107 -1.37 -12.52 -16.64
CA GLU A 107 -0.71 -11.69 -17.66
C GLU A 107 -0.38 -10.31 -17.07
N ILE A 108 -1.35 -9.68 -16.40
CA ILE A 108 -1.17 -8.40 -15.72
C ILE A 108 -0.06 -8.52 -14.66
N ALA A 109 -0.11 -9.53 -13.81
CA ALA A 109 0.88 -9.72 -12.76
C ALA A 109 2.30 -9.90 -13.32
N ASN A 110 2.47 -10.67 -14.41
CA ASN A 110 3.77 -10.79 -15.06
C ASN A 110 4.26 -9.45 -15.60
N LYS A 111 3.40 -8.76 -16.37
CA LYS A 111 3.74 -7.46 -16.97
C LYS A 111 4.13 -6.43 -15.91
N VAL A 112 3.31 -6.28 -14.87
CA VAL A 112 3.54 -5.34 -13.77
C VAL A 112 4.83 -5.67 -13.01
N THR A 113 5.06 -6.96 -12.74
CA THR A 113 6.29 -7.40 -12.07
C THR A 113 7.51 -7.05 -12.90
N ASP A 114 7.51 -7.37 -14.20
CA ASP A 114 8.63 -7.09 -15.09
C ASP A 114 8.88 -5.60 -15.28
N GLU A 115 7.82 -4.78 -15.33
CA GLU A 115 7.93 -3.32 -15.43
C GLU A 115 8.55 -2.68 -14.18
N CYS A 116 8.31 -3.22 -12.98
CA CYS A 116 8.66 -2.57 -11.72
C CYS A 116 9.84 -3.20 -10.97
N ILE A 117 10.34 -4.36 -11.38
CA ILE A 117 11.35 -5.12 -10.64
C ILE A 117 12.66 -4.35 -10.38
N ASP A 118 13.05 -3.46 -11.29
CA ASP A 118 14.32 -2.73 -11.19
C ASP A 118 14.20 -1.42 -10.39
N VAL A 119 12.98 -0.93 -10.12
CA VAL A 119 12.73 0.34 -9.41
C VAL A 119 13.42 0.38 -8.04
N ILE A 120 13.53 -0.76 -7.36
CA ILE A 120 14.16 -0.82 -6.05
C ILE A 120 15.66 -0.50 -6.08
N HIS A 121 16.33 -0.67 -7.23
CA HIS A 121 17.75 -0.39 -7.42
C HIS A 121 18.00 1.03 -7.92
N GLU A 122 16.98 1.68 -8.48
CA GLU A 122 17.03 3.08 -8.94
C GLU A 122 16.98 4.08 -7.79
N HIS A 123 16.41 3.66 -6.64
CA HIS A 123 16.22 4.49 -5.47
C HIS A 123 16.95 3.91 -4.24
N THR A 124 17.78 4.72 -3.59
CA THR A 124 18.48 4.31 -2.35
C THR A 124 17.63 4.53 -1.10
N GLU A 125 16.88 5.62 -1.06
CA GLU A 125 15.92 5.94 0.00
C GLU A 125 14.49 5.62 -0.47
N ASN A 126 13.62 5.18 0.44
CA ASN A 126 12.20 4.94 0.17
C ASN A 126 11.93 3.94 -0.98
N ARG A 127 12.91 3.10 -1.31
CA ARG A 127 12.88 2.19 -2.46
C ARG A 127 11.65 1.29 -2.52
N TYR A 128 11.15 0.85 -1.35
CA TYR A 128 9.95 0.02 -1.27
C TYR A 128 8.66 0.81 -1.50
N MET A 129 8.63 2.10 -1.17
CA MET A 129 7.53 3.00 -1.56
C MET A 129 7.52 3.19 -3.07
N HIS A 130 8.68 3.46 -3.67
CA HIS A 130 8.79 3.61 -5.12
C HIS A 130 8.37 2.32 -5.85
N LEU A 131 8.80 1.16 -5.35
CA LEU A 131 8.35 -0.13 -5.86
C LEU A 131 6.82 -0.26 -5.74
N HIS A 132 6.24 -0.06 -4.56
CA HIS A 132 4.78 -0.15 -4.34
C HIS A 132 4.00 0.76 -5.30
N ASN A 133 4.39 2.05 -5.37
CA ASN A 133 3.73 3.01 -6.24
C ASN A 133 3.89 2.64 -7.73
N CYS A 134 5.03 2.09 -8.15
CA CYS A 134 5.18 1.57 -9.51
C CYS A 134 4.18 0.44 -9.79
N LEU A 135 4.04 -0.52 -8.88
CA LEU A 135 3.12 -1.65 -9.06
C LEU A 135 1.68 -1.16 -9.21
N VAL A 136 1.23 -0.28 -8.31
CA VAL A 136 -0.10 0.35 -8.35
C VAL A 136 -0.31 1.07 -9.69
N ASP A 137 0.65 1.90 -10.10
CA ASP A 137 0.56 2.67 -11.34
C ASP A 137 0.49 1.75 -12.57
N ALA A 138 1.31 0.71 -12.61
CA ALA A 138 1.36 -0.24 -13.72
C ALA A 138 0.08 -1.09 -13.83
N VAL A 139 -0.61 -1.37 -12.73
CA VAL A 139 -1.92 -2.03 -12.72
C VAL A 139 -3.04 -1.12 -13.27
N ASN A 140 -2.90 0.19 -13.10
CA ASN A 140 -3.87 1.19 -13.55
C ASN A 140 -3.67 1.65 -15.01
N LYS A 141 -2.55 1.31 -15.66
CA LYS A 141 -2.33 1.54 -17.10
C LYS A 141 -3.25 0.68 -17.97
#